data_AF-A0A925N1J5-F1
#
_entry.id   AF-A0A925N1J5-F1
#
_cell.length_a   1.000
_cell.length_b   1.000
_cell.length_c   1.000
_cell.angle_alpha   90.00
_cell.angle_beta   90.00
_cell.angle_gamma   90.00
#
_symmetry.space_group_name_H-M   'P 1'
#
loop_
_entity.id
_entity.type
_entity.pdbx_description
1 polymer ?
#
loop_
_entity_poly.entity_id
_entity_poly.type
_entity_poly.pdbx_seq_one_letter_code
_entity_poly.pdbx_strand_id
1 'polypeptide(L)'
;AHRELAIMACREHLNVHRLPELRDETVHDLLARCDGFRKPERIAQLALVCEADKRGRAGLADHPYPQGPELLRLHAAACAVRGADIVREGLEGPALGEALRKARIAAIGEARSV
;
A
#
# COMPACT_ATOMS: atom_id res chain seq x y z
N ALA A 1 -0.99 19.94 -6.86
CA ALA A 1 -0.77 18.99 -5.75
C ALA A 1 -2.06 18.26 -5.35
N HIS A 2 -3.10 18.97 -4.88
CA HIS A 2 -4.31 18.33 -4.31
C HIS A 2 -5.15 17.48 -5.28
N ARG A 3 -5.19 17.82 -6.59
CA ARG A 3 -5.98 17.06 -7.58
C ARG A 3 -5.57 15.59 -7.69
N GLU A 4 -4.27 15.30 -7.70
CA GLU A 4 -3.78 13.92 -7.84
C GLU A 4 -4.12 13.07 -6.63
N LEU A 5 -3.94 13.63 -5.42
CA LEU A 5 -4.32 12.99 -4.17
C LEU A 5 -5.83 12.73 -4.12
N ALA A 6 -6.66 13.69 -4.54
CA ALA A 6 -8.11 13.50 -4.60
C ALA A 6 -8.53 12.38 -5.55
N ILE A 7 -7.94 12.31 -6.75
CA ILE A 7 -8.22 11.23 -7.72
C ILE A 7 -7.83 9.86 -7.13
N MET A 8 -6.65 9.77 -6.51
CA MET A 8 -6.17 8.55 -5.85
C MET A 8 -7.10 8.13 -4.71
N ALA A 9 -7.48 9.06 -3.83
CA ALA A 9 -8.37 8.78 -2.71
C ALA A 9 -9.74 8.31 -3.18
N CYS A 10 -10.36 8.99 -4.15
CA CYS A 10 -11.65 8.56 -4.72
C CYS A 10 -11.59 7.13 -5.29
N ARG A 11 -10.46 6.76 -5.90
CA ARG A 11 -10.26 5.42 -6.44
C ARG A 11 -10.06 4.34 -5.37
N GLU A 12 -9.27 4.63 -4.34
CA GLU A 12 -8.73 3.58 -3.46
C GLU A 12 -9.29 3.59 -2.02
N HIS A 13 -10.01 4.62 -1.56
CA HIS A 13 -10.46 4.72 -0.16
C HIS A 13 -11.28 3.52 0.31
N LEU A 14 -12.18 2.98 -0.52
CA LEU A 14 -12.94 1.76 -0.17
C LEU A 14 -12.04 0.53 -0.03
N ASN A 15 -10.98 0.44 -0.82
CA ASN A 15 -10.00 -0.65 -0.70
C ASN A 15 -9.21 -0.50 0.61
N VAL A 16 -8.83 0.73 0.99
CA VAL A 16 -8.16 0.99 2.28
C VAL A 16 -9.09 0.66 3.45
N HIS A 17 -10.37 1.02 3.38
CA HIS A 17 -11.36 0.65 4.42
C HIS A 17 -11.50 -0.87 4.58
N ARG A 18 -11.38 -1.62 3.48
CA ARG A 18 -11.44 -3.08 3.42
C ARG A 18 -10.07 -3.75 3.42
N LEU A 19 -9.00 -3.04 3.80
CA LEU A 19 -7.63 -3.55 3.75
C LEU A 19 -7.47 -4.95 4.37
N PRO A 20 -8.11 -5.30 5.51
CA PRO A 20 -8.02 -6.65 6.09
C PRO A 20 -8.60 -7.77 5.20
N GLU A 21 -9.53 -7.46 4.31
CA GLU A 21 -10.21 -8.41 3.42
C GLU A 21 -9.47 -8.63 2.11
N LEU A 22 -8.48 -7.78 1.78
CA LEU A 22 -7.75 -7.85 0.53
C LEU A 22 -6.78 -9.03 0.53
N ARG A 23 -6.54 -9.61 -0.66
CA ARG A 23 -5.40 -10.51 -0.90
C ARG A 23 -4.10 -9.70 -0.92
N ASP A 24 -2.98 -10.32 -0.56
CA ASP A 24 -1.66 -9.64 -0.53
C ASP A 24 -1.28 -9.05 -1.90
N GLU A 25 -1.60 -9.77 -2.97
CA GLU A 25 -1.46 -9.27 -4.34
C GLU A 25 -2.28 -7.99 -4.59
N THR A 26 -3.52 -7.94 -4.09
CA THR A 26 -4.38 -6.76 -4.23
C THR A 26 -3.83 -5.57 -3.44
N VAL A 27 -3.23 -5.82 -2.27
CA VAL A 27 -2.54 -4.78 -1.48
C VAL A 27 -1.33 -4.25 -2.24
N HIS A 28 -0.48 -5.14 -2.78
CA HIS A 28 0.64 -4.73 -3.63
C HIS A 28 0.17 -3.85 -4.79
N ASP A 29 -0.87 -4.27 -5.51
CA ASP A 29 -1.36 -3.54 -6.67
C ASP A 29 -1.99 -2.20 -6.29
N LEU A 30 -2.63 -2.08 -5.12
CA LEU A 30 -3.06 -0.79 -4.57
C LEU A 30 -1.87 0.14 -4.37
N LEU A 31 -0.81 -0.32 -3.70
CA LEU A 31 0.41 0.47 -3.46
C LEU A 31 1.06 0.91 -4.78
N ALA A 32 1.11 0.01 -5.77
CA ALA A 32 1.63 0.29 -7.10
C ALA A 32 0.80 1.35 -7.84
N ARG A 33 -0.53 1.25 -7.84
CA ARG A 33 -1.45 2.23 -8.47
C ARG A 33 -1.37 3.60 -7.80
N CYS A 34 -1.04 3.64 -6.51
CA CYS A 34 -0.79 4.88 -5.78
C CYS A 34 0.61 5.47 -6.02
N ASP A 35 1.44 4.82 -6.84
CA ASP A 35 2.85 5.20 -7.08
C ASP A 35 3.68 5.18 -5.78
N GLY A 36 3.26 4.35 -4.80
CA GLY A 36 3.81 4.32 -3.44
C GLY A 36 5.26 3.85 -3.38
N PHE A 37 5.74 3.08 -4.35
CA PHE A 37 7.13 2.63 -4.39
C PHE A 37 8.11 3.73 -4.79
N ARG A 38 7.64 4.73 -5.55
CA ARG A 38 8.46 5.86 -6.01
C ARG A 38 8.21 7.12 -5.20
N LYS A 39 6.99 7.29 -4.68
CA LYS A 39 6.54 8.43 -3.87
C LYS A 39 5.91 7.92 -2.57
N PRO A 40 6.71 7.45 -1.60
CA PRO A 40 6.21 6.82 -0.37
C PRO A 40 5.27 7.73 0.42
N GLU A 41 5.44 9.04 0.34
CA GLU A 41 4.61 10.04 1.02
C GLU A 41 3.14 9.99 0.57
N ARG A 42 2.86 9.52 -0.66
CA ARG A 42 1.49 9.36 -1.16
C ARG A 42 0.69 8.34 -0.35
N ILE A 43 1.34 7.31 0.18
CA ILE A 43 0.66 6.29 1.00
C ILE A 43 0.28 6.87 2.37
N ALA A 44 1.17 7.66 2.98
CA ALA A 44 0.88 8.41 4.20
C ALA A 44 -0.28 9.39 4.01
N GLN A 45 -0.29 10.13 2.89
CA GLN A 45 -1.40 11.02 2.56
C GLN A 45 -2.72 10.28 2.34
N LEU A 46 -2.69 9.14 1.64
CA LEU A 46 -3.89 8.32 1.44
C LEU A 46 -4.44 7.79 2.76
N ALA A 47 -3.58 7.29 3.65
CA ALA A 47 -3.98 6.81 4.97
C ALA A 47 -4.68 7.91 5.78
N LEU A 48 -4.11 9.13 5.81
CA LEU A 48 -4.69 10.27 6.50
C LEU A 48 -6.05 10.69 5.92
N VAL A 49 -6.19 10.69 4.58
CA VAL A 49 -7.46 11.03 3.92
C VAL A 49 -8.54 9.99 4.25
N CYS A 50 -8.19 8.70 4.25
CA CYS A 50 -9.16 7.64 4.56
C CYS A 50 -9.59 7.66 6.03
N GLU A 51 -8.67 7.97 6.94
CA GLU A 51 -8.97 8.18 8.35
C GLU A 51 -9.95 9.35 8.54
N ALA A 52 -9.69 10.48 7.87
CA ALA A 52 -10.58 11.64 7.90
C ALA A 52 -11.97 11.34 7.31
N ASP A 53 -12.05 10.60 6.20
CA ASP A 53 -13.34 10.15 5.61
C ASP A 53 -14.14 9.26 6.57
N LYS A 54 -13.46 8.37 7.32
CA LYS A 54 -14.14 7.51 8.29
C LYS A 54 -14.61 8.31 9.50
N ARG A 55 -13.74 9.12 10.10
CA ARG A 55 -13.99 9.87 11.34
C ARG A 55 -14.89 11.09 11.14
N GLY A 56 -14.98 11.63 9.93
CA GLY A 56 -15.87 12.75 9.60
C GLY A 56 -17.37 12.43 9.66
N ARG A 57 -17.75 11.15 9.82
CA ARG A 57 -19.14 10.74 9.95
C ARG A 57 -19.62 10.91 11.39
N ALA A 58 -20.86 11.37 11.56
CA ALA A 58 -21.44 11.63 12.88
C ALA A 58 -21.31 10.41 13.80
N GLY A 59 -20.78 10.64 15.01
CA GLY A 59 -20.55 9.60 16.02
C GLY A 59 -19.26 8.78 15.84
N LEU A 60 -18.43 9.05 14.83
CA LEU A 60 -17.20 8.29 14.57
C LEU A 60 -15.89 9.07 14.81
N ALA A 61 -15.94 10.29 15.34
CA ALA A 61 -14.77 11.16 15.50
C ALA A 61 -13.60 10.50 16.24
N ASP A 62 -13.92 9.76 17.32
CA ASP A 62 -12.91 9.08 18.15
C ASP A 62 -12.74 7.60 17.79
N HIS A 63 -13.42 7.11 16.75
CA HIS A 63 -13.38 5.70 16.40
C HIS A 63 -11.97 5.33 15.92
N PRO A 64 -11.38 4.21 16.39
CA PRO A 64 -10.08 3.77 15.90
C PRO A 64 -10.17 3.45 14.40
N TYR A 65 -9.09 3.79 13.68
CA TYR A 65 -8.92 3.51 12.25
C TYR A 65 -7.63 2.71 12.02
N PRO A 66 -7.60 1.41 12.38
CA PRO A 66 -6.40 0.59 12.31
C PRO A 66 -5.86 0.41 10.89
N GLN A 67 -6.69 0.63 9.86
CA GLN A 67 -6.32 0.52 8.46
C GLN A 67 -5.22 1.50 8.05
N GLY A 68 -5.15 2.69 8.67
CA GLY A 68 -4.12 3.69 8.37
C GLY A 68 -2.72 3.20 8.75
N PRO A 69 -2.44 2.90 10.03
CA PRO A 69 -1.18 2.33 10.47
C PRO A 69 -0.83 1.02 9.74
N GLU A 70 -1.82 0.16 9.50
CA GLU A 70 -1.59 -1.09 8.79
C GLU A 70 -1.14 -0.87 7.34
N LEU A 71 -1.79 0.05 6.60
CA LEU A 71 -1.37 0.38 5.23
C LEU A 71 0.09 0.83 5.17
N LEU A 72 0.54 1.64 6.13
CA LEU A 72 1.92 2.13 6.21
C LEU A 72 2.90 1.00 6.53
N ARG A 73 2.52 0.09 7.41
CA ARG A 73 3.34 -1.06 7.79
C ARG A 73 3.54 -2.02 6.61
N LEU A 74 2.47 -2.33 5.87
CA LEU A 74 2.54 -3.19 4.68
C LEU A 74 3.34 -2.54 3.55
N HIS A 75 3.19 -1.22 3.38
CA HIS A 75 3.98 -0.46 2.43
C HIS A 75 5.48 -0.47 2.78
N ALA A 76 5.84 -0.29 4.05
CA ALA A 76 7.22 -0.37 4.50
C ALA A 76 7.83 -1.76 4.26
N ALA A 77 7.08 -2.84 4.55
CA ALA A 77 7.52 -4.21 4.28
C ALA A 77 7.80 -4.43 2.79
N ALA A 78 6.91 -3.97 1.91
CA ALA A 78 7.11 -4.08 0.46
C ALA A 78 8.28 -3.19 -0.04
N CYS A 79 8.50 -2.02 0.54
CA CYS A 79 9.61 -1.13 0.20
C CYS A 79 10.97 -1.66 0.65
N ALA A 80 11.03 -2.48 1.70
CA ALA A 80 12.26 -3.12 2.16
C ALA A 80 12.84 -4.10 1.13
N VAL A 81 12.00 -4.63 0.23
CA VAL A 81 12.43 -5.50 -0.87
C VAL A 81 13.03 -4.65 -2.00
N ARG A 82 14.35 -4.77 -2.20
CA ARG A 82 15.07 -4.04 -3.25
C ARG A 82 15.38 -4.96 -4.42
N GLY A 83 15.40 -4.40 -5.63
CA GLY A 83 15.75 -5.16 -6.84
C GLY A 83 17.13 -5.83 -6.73
N ALA A 84 18.10 -5.14 -6.11
CA ALA A 84 19.44 -5.66 -5.86
C ALA A 84 19.45 -6.96 -5.03
N ASP A 85 18.47 -7.16 -4.15
CA ASP A 85 18.37 -8.37 -3.32
C ASP A 85 17.79 -9.57 -4.12
N ILE A 86 17.29 -9.31 -5.34
CA ILE A 86 16.62 -10.27 -6.23
C ILE A 86 17.43 -10.56 -7.48
N VAL A 87 18.46 -9.75 -7.78
CA VAL A 87 19.37 -9.99 -8.90
C VAL A 87 20.13 -11.29 -8.65
N ARG A 88 19.61 -12.38 -9.22
CA ARG A 88 20.38 -13.59 -9.54
C ARG A 88 20.91 -13.42 -10.94
N GLU A 89 22.09 -13.96 -11.21
CA GLU A 89 22.72 -13.96 -12.53
C GLU A 89 21.68 -14.33 -13.62
N GLY A 90 21.39 -13.38 -14.51
CA GLY A 90 20.49 -13.58 -15.66
C GLY A 90 19.06 -13.06 -15.55
N LEU A 91 18.62 -12.47 -14.43
CA LEU A 91 17.32 -11.78 -14.37
C LEU A 91 17.42 -10.33 -14.83
N GLU A 92 16.91 -10.04 -16.04
CA GLU A 92 16.91 -8.70 -16.63
C GLU A 92 15.53 -8.26 -17.13
N GLY A 93 15.34 -6.95 -17.23
CA GLY A 93 14.14 -6.36 -17.84
C GLY A 93 12.82 -6.81 -17.17
N PRO A 94 11.80 -7.23 -17.93
CA PRO A 94 10.51 -7.65 -17.38
C PRO A 94 10.60 -8.78 -16.35
N ALA A 95 11.56 -9.70 -16.50
CA ALA A 95 11.73 -10.82 -15.58
C ALA A 95 12.15 -10.35 -14.18
N LEU A 96 13.01 -9.33 -14.10
CA LEU A 96 13.39 -8.71 -12.83
C LEU A 96 12.19 -8.00 -12.18
N GLY A 97 11.36 -7.32 -12.98
CA GLY A 97 10.14 -6.67 -12.51
C GLY A 97 9.15 -7.65 -11.89
N GLU A 98 8.91 -8.78 -12.54
CA GLU A 98 8.02 -9.84 -12.03
C GLU A 98 8.58 -10.50 -10.76
N ALA A 99 9.90 -10.75 -10.72
CA ALA A 99 10.55 -11.29 -9.52
C ALA A 99 10.43 -10.32 -8.34
N LEU A 100 10.62 -9.01 -8.58
CA LEU A 100 10.45 -7.96 -7.58
C LEU A 100 9.01 -7.86 -7.08
N ARG A 101 8.03 -7.93 -7.99
CA ARG A 101 6.61 -7.97 -7.63
C ARG A 101 6.29 -9.16 -6.72
N LYS A 102 6.72 -10.36 -7.08
CA LYS A 102 6.50 -11.58 -6.29
C LYS A 102 7.11 -11.47 -4.89
N ALA A 103 8.36 -11.00 -4.79
CA ALA A 103 9.03 -10.84 -3.51
C ALA A 103 8.34 -9.80 -2.60
N ARG A 104 7.84 -8.70 -3.17
CA ARG A 104 7.06 -7.70 -2.43
C ARG A 104 5.73 -8.24 -1.93
N ILE A 105 5.03 -9.03 -2.74
CA ILE A 105 3.79 -9.69 -2.33
C ILE A 105 4.05 -10.64 -1.15
N ALA A 106 5.13 -11.42 -1.20
CA ALA A 106 5.53 -12.29 -0.09
C ALA A 106 5.81 -11.49 1.19
N ALA A 107 6.57 -10.39 1.09
CA ALA A 107 6.85 -9.53 2.25
C ALA A 107 5.59 -8.91 2.87
N ILE A 108 4.58 -8.57 2.06
CA ILE A 108 3.27 -8.12 2.56
C ILE A 108 2.58 -9.26 3.33
N GLY A 109 2.55 -10.47 2.79
CA GLY A 109 1.93 -11.63 3.44
C GLY A 109 2.61 -11.99 4.77
N GLU A 110 3.94 -11.96 4.80
CA GLU A 110 4.73 -12.14 6.03
C GLU A 110 4.39 -11.07 7.06
N ALA A 111 4.36 -9.79 6.66
CA ALA A 111 3.99 -8.71 7.55
C ALA A 111 2.59 -8.93 8.15
N ARG A 112 1.59 -9.38 7.38
CA ARG A 112 0.21 -9.60 7.85
C ARG A 112 0.05 -10.82 8.77
N SER A 113 1.05 -11.69 8.84
CA SER A 113 1.02 -12.92 9.65
C SER A 113 1.50 -12.70 11.09
N VAL A 114 1.93 -11.48 11.42
CA VAL A 114 2.42 -11.04 12.75
C VAL A 114 1.33 -10.28 13.48
#